data_AF-W4JSC5-F1
#
_entry.id   AF-W4JSC5-F1
#
_cell.length_a   1.000
_cell.length_b   1.000
_cell.length_c   1.000
_cell.angle_alpha   90.00
_cell.angle_beta   90.00
_cell.angle_gamma   90.00
#
_symmetry.space_group_name_H-M   'P 1'
#
loop_
_entity.id
_entity.type
_entity.pdbx_description
1 polymer ?
#
loop_
_entity_poly.entity_id
_entity_poly.type
_entity_poly.pdbx_seq_one_letter_code
_entity_poly.pdbx_strand_id
1 'polypeptide(L)'
;LYTLIYHQPPNIFTSLDIPISTPTAHIRTVFLEHAAHDPTMTLSPSLDALITRLNSFDVRTVFIRFGQQTVESCDYCHSLEDFAMIAFPRPLLEYVREAFVVGLLTTRGSGHESRRSLSIALLISLAIGEAYWLYTVPISLQENSDIVFMWHDLLWILRHILFLTLLPVLHLLPINASSPPLSASLRVASTTTDMAHARTRLLRYTRGAALRDPNLRGRALAYWRNEKRVGDWVRGDEAVRKAADEMKLGFREKGE
;
A
#
# COMPACT_ATOMS: atom_id res chain seq x y z
N LEU A 1 -11.46 7.89 -19.95
CA LEU A 1 -12.62 7.68 -20.85
C LEU A 1 -12.16 7.46 -22.29
N TYR A 2 -11.40 8.39 -22.90
CA TYR A 2 -10.78 8.17 -24.22
C TYR A 2 -9.94 6.89 -24.29
N THR A 3 -9.04 6.66 -23.32
CA THR A 3 -8.23 5.43 -23.28
C THR A 3 -9.04 4.16 -23.09
N LEU A 4 -10.12 4.22 -22.31
CA LEU A 4 -11.03 3.10 -22.03
C LEU A 4 -11.84 2.66 -23.26
N ILE A 5 -12.16 3.61 -24.15
CA ILE A 5 -13.00 3.38 -25.34
C ILE A 5 -12.16 3.19 -26.60
N TYR A 6 -11.06 3.94 -26.77
CA TYR A 6 -10.28 3.97 -28.00
C TYR A 6 -8.93 3.24 -27.93
N HIS A 7 -8.42 2.94 -26.72
CA HIS A 7 -7.13 2.25 -26.53
C HIS A 7 -7.30 0.94 -25.75
N GLN A 8 -8.35 0.18 -26.03
CA GLN A 8 -8.47 -1.18 -25.50
C GLN A 8 -7.26 -2.01 -25.98
N PRO A 9 -6.68 -2.88 -25.12
CA PRO A 9 -5.60 -3.75 -25.53
C PRO A 9 -5.98 -4.54 -26.79
N PRO A 10 -5.10 -4.59 -27.80
CA PRO A 10 -5.39 -5.30 -29.03
C PRO A 10 -5.52 -6.78 -28.74
N ASN A 11 -6.60 -7.37 -29.22
CA ASN A 11 -6.91 -8.77 -29.00
C ASN A 11 -7.58 -9.35 -30.24
N ILE A 12 -6.79 -10.12 -30.98
CA ILE A 12 -7.19 -10.82 -32.20
C ILE A 12 -8.44 -11.70 -32.01
N PHE A 13 -8.61 -12.34 -30.86
CA PHE A 13 -9.73 -13.26 -30.62
C PHE A 13 -11.04 -12.51 -30.44
N THR A 14 -11.02 -11.39 -29.72
CA THR A 14 -12.20 -10.52 -29.60
C THR A 14 -12.51 -9.75 -30.87
N SER A 15 -11.48 -9.37 -31.66
CA SER A 15 -11.73 -8.64 -32.91
C SER A 15 -12.29 -9.52 -34.02
N LEU A 16 -11.87 -10.79 -34.08
CA LEU A 16 -12.33 -11.76 -35.07
C LEU A 16 -13.53 -12.59 -34.58
N ASP A 17 -14.00 -12.35 -33.35
CA ASP A 17 -15.09 -13.12 -32.70
C ASP A 17 -14.87 -14.63 -32.75
N ILE A 18 -13.65 -15.08 -32.43
CA ILE A 18 -13.25 -16.49 -32.44
C ILE A 18 -12.78 -16.94 -31.05
N PRO A 19 -13.05 -18.18 -30.65
CA PRO A 19 -12.55 -18.71 -29.39
C PRO A 19 -11.04 -18.95 -29.43
N ILE A 20 -10.37 -18.86 -28.28
CA ILE A 20 -8.91 -19.07 -28.19
C ILE A 20 -8.48 -20.52 -28.47
N SER A 21 -9.40 -21.47 -28.39
CA SER A 21 -9.16 -22.88 -28.73
C SER A 21 -8.92 -23.07 -30.24
N THR A 22 -9.36 -22.12 -31.07
CA THR A 22 -9.23 -22.17 -32.53
C THR A 22 -7.80 -22.51 -32.99
N PRO A 23 -7.62 -23.51 -33.88
CA PRO A 23 -6.32 -23.83 -34.46
C PRO A 23 -5.75 -22.66 -35.26
N THR A 24 -4.43 -22.47 -35.20
CA THR A 24 -3.73 -21.35 -35.87
C THR A 24 -3.95 -21.29 -37.38
N ALA A 25 -4.11 -22.44 -38.03
CA ALA A 25 -4.45 -22.51 -39.46
C ALA A 25 -5.79 -21.84 -39.76
N HIS A 26 -6.80 -22.03 -38.90
CA HIS A 26 -8.11 -21.43 -39.08
C HIS A 26 -8.10 -19.93 -38.75
N ILE A 27 -7.31 -19.51 -37.76
CA ILE A 27 -7.10 -18.08 -37.46
C ILE A 27 -6.57 -17.34 -38.71
N ARG A 28 -5.61 -17.94 -39.44
CA ARG A 28 -5.08 -17.35 -40.68
C ARG A 28 -6.15 -17.23 -41.77
N THR A 29 -6.98 -18.26 -41.95
CA THR A 29 -8.03 -18.22 -42.99
C THR A 29 -9.07 -17.16 -42.68
N VAL A 30 -9.53 -17.07 -41.43
CA VAL A 30 -10.51 -16.07 -40.99
C VAL A 30 -9.93 -14.66 -41.11
N PHE A 31 -8.66 -14.47 -40.75
CA PHE A 31 -7.99 -13.18 -40.90
C PHE A 31 -7.89 -12.73 -42.37
N LEU A 32 -7.50 -13.63 -43.27
CA LEU A 32 -7.41 -13.33 -44.71
C LEU A 32 -8.79 -13.02 -45.33
N GLU A 33 -9.83 -13.72 -44.88
CA GLU A 33 -11.21 -13.42 -45.28
C GLU A 33 -11.65 -12.03 -44.81
N HIS A 34 -11.32 -11.66 -43.57
CA HIS A 34 -11.59 -10.32 -43.02
C HIS A 34 -10.81 -9.23 -43.75
N ALA A 35 -9.53 -9.48 -44.05
CA ALA A 35 -8.66 -8.58 -44.81
C ALA A 35 -9.10 -8.40 -46.27
N ALA A 36 -9.79 -9.40 -46.86
CA ALA A 36 -10.40 -9.25 -48.18
C ALA A 36 -11.61 -8.31 -48.16
N HIS A 37 -12.28 -8.18 -47.00
CA HIS A 37 -13.41 -7.28 -46.80
C HIS A 37 -12.98 -5.87 -46.38
N ASP A 38 -11.89 -5.74 -45.62
CA ASP A 38 -11.32 -4.47 -45.20
C ASP A 38 -9.89 -4.27 -45.75
N PRO A 39 -9.71 -3.46 -46.81
CA PRO A 39 -8.41 -3.25 -47.45
C PRO A 39 -7.40 -2.50 -46.57
N THR A 40 -7.80 -1.98 -45.41
CA THR A 40 -6.88 -1.37 -44.44
C THR A 40 -6.16 -2.40 -43.57
N MET A 41 -6.64 -3.65 -43.55
CA MET A 41 -6.14 -4.71 -42.68
C MET A 41 -5.13 -5.60 -43.42
N THR A 42 -3.90 -5.12 -43.57
CA THR A 42 -2.80 -5.93 -44.16
C THR A 42 -2.16 -6.84 -43.11
N LEU A 43 -1.83 -8.08 -43.48
CA LEU A 43 -1.12 -9.01 -42.59
C LEU A 43 0.30 -8.48 -42.30
N SER A 44 0.49 -7.90 -41.13
CA SER A 44 1.80 -7.45 -40.66
C SER A 44 2.74 -8.64 -40.44
N PRO A 45 4.05 -8.54 -40.76
CA PRO A 45 5.03 -9.58 -40.43
C PRO A 45 5.05 -9.95 -38.93
N SER A 46 4.79 -8.97 -38.06
CA SER A 46 4.72 -9.20 -36.60
C SER A 46 3.52 -10.06 -36.20
N LEU A 47 2.39 -9.89 -36.90
CA LEU A 47 1.17 -10.65 -36.67
C LEU A 47 1.32 -12.10 -37.16
N ASP A 48 1.98 -12.33 -38.29
CA ASP A 48 2.25 -13.69 -38.78
C ASP A 48 3.19 -14.45 -37.83
N ALA A 49 4.20 -13.77 -37.29
CA ALA A 49 5.07 -14.32 -36.25
C ALA A 49 4.27 -14.66 -34.97
N LEU A 50 3.36 -13.78 -34.53
CA LEU A 50 2.46 -14.03 -33.41
C LEU A 50 1.61 -15.29 -33.63
N ILE A 51 0.92 -15.39 -34.77
CA ILE A 51 0.05 -16.54 -35.08
C ILE A 51 0.86 -17.84 -35.09
N THR A 52 2.09 -17.81 -35.59
CA THR A 52 3.00 -18.95 -35.59
C THR A 52 3.34 -19.39 -34.16
N ARG A 53 3.61 -18.43 -33.25
CA ARG A 53 3.91 -18.72 -31.84
C ARG A 53 2.71 -19.24 -31.06
N LEU A 54 1.51 -18.74 -31.38
CA LEU A 54 0.23 -19.21 -30.81
C LEU A 54 -0.07 -20.68 -31.15
N ASN A 55 0.74 -21.35 -31.96
CA ASN A 55 0.62 -22.79 -32.17
C ASN A 55 1.06 -23.60 -30.94
N SER A 56 1.91 -23.03 -30.08
CA SER A 56 2.30 -23.64 -28.81
C SER A 56 1.24 -23.39 -27.74
N PHE A 57 0.86 -24.44 -27.00
CA PHE A 57 -0.06 -24.34 -25.88
C PHE A 57 0.46 -23.40 -24.78
N ASP A 58 1.76 -23.47 -24.48
CA ASP A 58 2.37 -22.64 -23.45
C ASP A 58 2.25 -21.15 -23.80
N VAL A 59 2.46 -20.79 -25.08
CA VAL A 59 2.32 -19.41 -25.55
C VAL A 59 0.86 -18.95 -25.47
N ARG A 60 -0.12 -19.82 -25.74
CA ARG A 60 -1.54 -19.47 -25.57
C ARG A 60 -1.88 -19.14 -24.11
N THR A 61 -1.31 -19.87 -23.14
CA THR A 61 -1.51 -19.54 -21.71
C THR A 61 -0.90 -18.19 -21.35
N VAL A 62 0.31 -17.90 -21.84
CA VAL A 62 0.98 -16.59 -21.68
C VAL A 62 0.17 -15.47 -22.34
N PHE A 63 -0.44 -15.72 -23.50
CA PHE A 63 -1.28 -14.76 -24.21
C PHE A 63 -2.51 -14.36 -23.38
N ILE A 64 -3.23 -15.32 -22.77
CA ILE A 64 -4.38 -15.03 -21.88
C ILE A 64 -3.93 -14.13 -20.71
N ARG A 65 -2.73 -14.39 -20.21
CA ARG A 65 -2.16 -13.73 -19.03
C ARG A 65 -1.74 -12.31 -19.32
N PHE A 66 -0.87 -12.11 -20.30
CA PHE A 66 -0.17 -10.84 -20.54
C PHE A 66 -0.64 -10.09 -21.79
N GLY A 67 -1.54 -10.68 -22.58
CA GLY A 67 -2.09 -10.08 -23.79
C GLY A 67 -1.18 -10.19 -25.02
N GLN A 68 -1.72 -9.75 -26.16
CA GLN A 68 -1.07 -9.81 -27.47
C GLN A 68 0.26 -9.06 -27.51
N GLN A 69 0.28 -7.85 -26.98
CA GLN A 69 1.42 -6.94 -27.11
C GLN A 69 2.70 -7.51 -26.49
N THR A 70 2.58 -8.28 -25.42
CA THR A 70 3.72 -8.90 -24.73
C THR A 70 4.33 -10.01 -25.59
N VAL A 71 3.48 -10.87 -26.16
CA VAL A 71 3.91 -11.99 -27.02
C VAL A 71 4.48 -11.50 -28.36
N GLU A 72 3.90 -10.44 -28.91
CA GLU A 72 4.38 -9.81 -30.15
C GLU A 72 5.72 -9.09 -29.95
N SER A 73 5.93 -8.45 -28.79
CA SER A 73 7.13 -7.64 -28.54
C SER A 73 8.41 -8.42 -28.22
N CYS A 74 8.31 -9.71 -27.85
CA CYS A 74 9.47 -10.50 -27.43
C CYS A 74 9.77 -11.66 -28.37
N ASP A 75 10.89 -11.57 -29.09
CA ASP A 75 11.29 -12.62 -30.04
C ASP A 75 11.99 -13.83 -29.41
N TYR A 76 12.64 -13.62 -28.26
CA TYR A 76 13.52 -14.61 -27.61
C TYR A 76 12.97 -15.13 -26.27
N CYS A 77 11.71 -14.86 -25.95
CA CYS A 77 11.10 -15.32 -24.70
C CYS A 77 10.68 -16.79 -24.81
N HIS A 78 11.13 -17.61 -23.86
CA HIS A 78 10.80 -19.04 -23.80
C HIS A 78 10.12 -19.42 -22.49
N SER A 79 10.47 -18.74 -21.40
CA SER A 79 9.90 -18.99 -20.08
C SER A 79 8.85 -17.94 -19.69
N LEU A 80 8.00 -18.28 -18.73
CA LEU A 80 7.00 -17.35 -18.19
C LEU A 80 7.64 -16.11 -17.56
N GLU A 81 8.83 -16.27 -16.95
CA GLU A 81 9.57 -15.18 -16.31
C GLU A 81 10.05 -14.15 -17.34
N ASP A 82 10.49 -14.59 -18.52
CA ASP A 82 10.92 -13.70 -19.60
C ASP A 82 9.78 -12.79 -20.06
N PHE A 83 8.58 -13.37 -20.25
CA PHE A 83 7.39 -12.59 -20.62
C PHE A 83 6.94 -11.66 -19.50
N ALA A 84 7.02 -12.10 -18.25
CA ALA A 84 6.64 -11.29 -17.09
C ALA A 84 7.52 -10.02 -16.98
N MET A 85 8.84 -10.16 -17.19
CA MET A 85 9.79 -9.04 -17.14
C MET A 85 9.45 -7.94 -18.15
N ILE A 86 8.93 -8.31 -19.33
CA ILE A 86 8.54 -7.37 -20.38
C ILE A 86 7.13 -6.80 -20.17
N ALA A 87 6.24 -7.57 -19.56
CA ALA A 87 4.86 -7.15 -19.32
C ALA A 87 4.74 -6.12 -18.18
N PHE A 88 5.54 -6.23 -17.12
CA PHE A 88 5.39 -5.41 -15.90
C PHE A 88 5.69 -3.90 -16.00
N PRO A 89 6.67 -3.42 -16.82
CA PRO A 89 7.03 -2.01 -16.84
C PRO A 89 5.88 -1.07 -17.25
N ARG A 90 5.01 -1.51 -18.17
CA ARG A 90 3.88 -0.70 -18.66
C ARG A 90 2.85 -0.39 -17.57
N PRO A 91 2.22 -1.39 -16.89
CA PRO A 91 1.27 -1.11 -15.83
C PRO A 91 1.91 -0.36 -14.67
N LEU A 92 3.18 -0.65 -14.34
CA LEU A 92 3.91 0.07 -13.30
C LEU A 92 4.03 1.57 -13.62
N LEU A 93 4.35 1.92 -14.87
CA LEU A 93 4.43 3.32 -15.31
C LEU A 93 3.06 4.01 -15.18
N GLU A 94 1.96 3.33 -15.50
CA GLU A 94 0.62 3.86 -15.30
C GLU A 94 0.32 4.17 -13.83
N TYR A 95 0.67 3.26 -12.91
CA TYR A 95 0.55 3.49 -11.46
C TYR A 95 1.42 4.66 -10.97
N VAL A 96 2.64 4.79 -11.48
CA VAL A 96 3.54 5.92 -11.14
C VAL A 96 2.96 7.24 -11.63
N ARG A 97 2.42 7.27 -12.85
CA ARG A 97 1.74 8.45 -13.41
C ARG A 97 0.54 8.85 -12.55
N GLU A 98 -0.29 7.89 -12.16
CA GLU A 98 -1.45 8.18 -11.31
C GLU A 98 -1.05 8.64 -9.91
N ALA A 99 -0.04 8.00 -9.30
CA ALA A 99 0.51 8.43 -8.02
C ALA A 99 1.06 9.86 -8.07
N PHE A 100 1.64 10.26 -9.20
CA PHE A 100 2.09 11.64 -9.44
C PHE A 100 0.91 12.61 -9.49
N VAL A 101 -0.16 12.29 -10.23
CA VAL A 101 -1.37 13.13 -10.32
C VAL A 101 -2.04 13.26 -8.95
N VAL A 102 -2.24 12.14 -8.23
CA VAL A 102 -2.76 12.14 -6.86
C VAL A 102 -1.85 12.95 -5.93
N GLY A 103 -0.53 12.82 -6.07
CA GLY A 103 0.45 13.60 -5.32
C GLY A 103 0.32 15.10 -5.56
N LEU A 104 0.08 15.51 -6.81
CA LEU A 104 -0.12 16.91 -7.19
C LEU A 104 -1.43 17.49 -6.63
N LEU A 105 -2.52 16.70 -6.68
CA LEU A 105 -3.82 17.10 -6.15
C LEU A 105 -3.86 17.17 -4.61
N THR A 106 -3.04 16.36 -3.94
CA THR A 106 -2.94 16.28 -2.47
C THR A 106 -1.81 17.16 -1.90
N THR A 107 -1.37 18.17 -2.65
CA THR A 107 -0.33 19.12 -2.20
C THR A 107 -0.74 19.93 -0.97
N ARG A 108 0.27 20.40 -0.22
CA ARG A 108 0.10 21.13 1.04
C ARG A 108 -0.77 22.38 0.84
N GLY A 109 -1.78 22.54 1.70
CA GLY A 109 -2.76 23.64 1.62
C GLY A 109 -4.14 23.21 1.11
N SER A 110 -4.27 22.02 0.52
CA SER A 110 -5.54 21.47 0.00
C SER A 110 -6.45 20.87 1.08
N GLY A 111 -5.95 20.67 2.32
CA GLY A 111 -6.70 20.02 3.40
C GLY A 111 -6.83 18.50 3.27
N HIS A 112 -6.31 17.90 2.18
CA HIS A 112 -6.30 16.46 1.94
C HIS A 112 -4.96 15.77 2.29
N GLU A 113 -4.08 16.40 3.07
CA GLU A 113 -2.73 15.90 3.36
C GLU A 113 -2.72 14.54 4.06
N SER A 114 -3.66 14.30 4.97
CA SER A 114 -3.79 13.00 5.66
C SER A 114 -4.22 11.86 4.74
N ARG A 115 -4.87 12.18 3.61
CA ARG A 115 -5.31 11.18 2.63
C ARG A 115 -4.22 10.80 1.66
N ARG A 116 -3.18 11.64 1.50
CA ARG A 116 -2.06 11.35 0.60
C ARG A 116 -1.40 10.01 0.93
N SER A 117 -1.08 9.77 2.20
CA SER A 117 -0.43 8.52 2.62
C SER A 117 -1.32 7.30 2.36
N LEU A 118 -2.63 7.43 2.62
CA LEU A 118 -3.62 6.38 2.36
C LEU A 118 -3.75 6.09 0.87
N SER A 119 -3.91 7.12 0.03
CA SER A 119 -4.04 6.96 -1.42
C SER A 119 -2.80 6.36 -2.05
N ILE A 120 -1.61 6.80 -1.64
CA ILE A 120 -0.35 6.22 -2.13
C ILE A 120 -0.22 4.77 -1.65
N ALA A 121 -0.52 4.48 -0.38
CA ALA A 121 -0.50 3.11 0.13
C ALA A 121 -1.48 2.20 -0.61
N LEU A 122 -2.68 2.69 -0.92
CA LEU A 122 -3.69 1.97 -1.70
C LEU A 122 -3.17 1.66 -3.11
N LEU A 123 -2.63 2.66 -3.82
CA LEU A 123 -2.04 2.46 -5.15
C LEU A 123 -0.91 1.44 -5.15
N ILE A 124 0.00 1.50 -4.17
CA ILE A 124 1.09 0.53 -4.02
C ILE A 124 0.53 -0.87 -3.76
N SER A 125 -0.45 -0.98 -2.85
CA SER A 125 -1.06 -2.28 -2.51
C SER A 125 -1.77 -2.91 -3.71
N LEU A 126 -2.41 -2.10 -4.56
CA LEU A 126 -3.09 -2.56 -5.77
C LEU A 126 -2.09 -2.96 -6.86
N ALA A 127 -1.00 -2.21 -7.04
CA ALA A 127 0.05 -2.58 -7.98
C ALA A 127 0.71 -3.92 -7.61
N ILE A 128 0.99 -4.13 -6.32
CA ILE A 128 1.53 -5.41 -5.81
C ILE A 128 0.49 -6.53 -5.96
N GLY A 129 -0.78 -6.25 -5.65
CA GLY A 129 -1.87 -7.20 -5.77
C GLY A 129 -2.12 -7.64 -7.22
N GLU A 130 -2.10 -6.71 -8.16
CA GLU A 130 -2.19 -6.99 -9.60
C GLU A 130 -1.02 -7.86 -10.05
N ALA A 131 0.22 -7.47 -9.70
CA ALA A 131 1.40 -8.23 -10.09
C ALA A 131 1.42 -9.65 -9.50
N TYR A 132 1.01 -9.79 -8.24
CA TYR A 132 0.89 -11.08 -7.57
C TYR A 132 -0.19 -11.94 -8.22
N TRP A 133 -1.39 -11.38 -8.46
CA TRP A 133 -2.48 -12.11 -9.11
C TRP A 133 -2.09 -12.56 -10.51
N LEU A 134 -1.49 -11.65 -11.29
CA LEU A 134 -0.96 -11.92 -12.62
C LEU A 134 0.17 -12.96 -12.59
N TYR A 135 0.85 -13.18 -11.46
CA TYR A 135 1.89 -14.21 -11.33
C TYR A 135 1.37 -15.55 -10.80
N THR A 136 0.31 -15.56 -9.97
CA THR A 136 -0.21 -16.78 -9.33
C THR A 136 -1.43 -17.41 -9.97
N VAL A 137 -2.19 -16.68 -10.81
CA VAL A 137 -3.40 -17.22 -11.46
C VAL A 137 -3.09 -18.50 -12.26
N PRO A 138 -3.74 -19.64 -11.93
CA PRO A 138 -3.69 -20.82 -12.77
C PRO A 138 -4.60 -20.62 -13.99
N ILE A 139 -4.10 -20.95 -15.18
CA ILE A 139 -4.84 -20.82 -16.43
C ILE A 139 -5.17 -22.23 -16.92
N SER A 140 -6.41 -22.65 -16.71
CA SER A 140 -6.93 -23.89 -17.27
C SER A 140 -7.67 -23.60 -18.56
N LEU A 141 -7.08 -23.98 -19.69
CA LEU A 141 -7.75 -24.01 -20.98
C LEU A 141 -8.68 -25.23 -20.99
N GLN A 142 -9.93 -25.05 -20.56
CA GLN A 142 -10.93 -26.10 -20.65
C GLN A 142 -11.50 -26.12 -22.07
N GLU A 143 -11.34 -27.25 -22.75
CA GLU A 143 -11.55 -27.43 -24.19
C GLU A 143 -12.99 -27.18 -24.68
N ASN A 144 -13.97 -27.07 -23.77
CA ASN A 144 -15.41 -27.01 -24.06
C ASN A 144 -16.13 -25.76 -23.50
N SER A 145 -15.42 -24.76 -22.98
CA SER A 145 -16.05 -23.52 -22.52
C SER A 145 -15.81 -22.39 -23.53
N ASP A 146 -16.87 -21.92 -24.18
CA ASP A 146 -16.84 -20.81 -25.15
C ASP A 146 -16.41 -19.47 -24.52
N ILE A 147 -16.45 -19.36 -23.19
CA ILE A 147 -16.13 -18.11 -22.46
C ILE A 147 -14.78 -18.27 -21.77
N VAL A 148 -13.70 -17.86 -22.46
CA VAL A 148 -12.38 -17.75 -21.85
C VAL A 148 -12.17 -16.34 -21.33
N PHE A 149 -12.01 -16.21 -20.01
CA PHE A 149 -11.72 -14.93 -19.39
C PHE A 149 -10.29 -14.49 -19.71
N MET A 150 -10.16 -13.39 -20.43
CA MET A 150 -8.88 -12.75 -20.67
C MET A 150 -8.51 -11.87 -19.47
N TRP A 151 -7.66 -12.44 -18.61
CA TRP A 151 -7.21 -11.77 -17.39
C TRP A 151 -6.52 -10.44 -17.67
N HIS A 152 -5.74 -10.37 -18.76
CA HIS A 152 -5.13 -9.12 -19.19
C HIS A 152 -6.16 -7.99 -19.38
N ASP A 153 -7.22 -8.27 -20.15
CA ASP A 153 -8.25 -7.29 -20.49
C ASP A 153 -9.04 -6.89 -19.22
N LEU A 154 -9.38 -7.87 -18.37
CA LEU A 154 -10.09 -7.62 -17.12
C LEU A 154 -9.25 -6.75 -16.16
N LEU A 155 -7.97 -7.07 -15.96
CA LEU A 155 -7.08 -6.30 -15.10
C LEU A 155 -6.86 -4.89 -15.65
N TRP A 156 -6.72 -4.74 -16.97
CA TRP A 156 -6.63 -3.44 -17.62
C TRP A 156 -7.89 -2.60 -17.39
N ILE A 157 -9.08 -3.19 -17.54
CA ILE A 157 -10.37 -2.51 -17.29
C ILE A 157 -10.47 -2.10 -15.82
N LEU A 158 -10.21 -3.02 -14.88
CA LEU A 158 -10.28 -2.76 -13.44
C LEU A 158 -9.33 -1.63 -13.03
N ARG A 159 -8.10 -1.63 -13.55
CA ARG A 159 -7.11 -0.59 -13.29
C ARG A 159 -7.56 0.78 -13.80
N HIS A 160 -8.12 0.85 -15.00
CA HIS A 160 -8.61 2.12 -15.56
C HIS A 160 -9.86 2.62 -14.83
N ILE A 161 -10.75 1.72 -14.40
CA ILE A 161 -11.91 2.08 -13.55
C ILE A 161 -11.42 2.60 -12.21
N LEU A 162 -10.43 1.96 -11.59
CA LEU A 162 -9.82 2.41 -10.35
C LEU A 162 -9.25 3.83 -10.51
N PHE A 163 -8.44 4.09 -11.53
CA PHE A 163 -7.86 5.42 -11.75
C PHE A 163 -8.96 6.46 -11.99
N LEU A 164 -9.97 6.12 -12.78
CA LEU A 164 -11.10 7.02 -13.05
C LEU A 164 -11.93 7.32 -11.80
N THR A 165 -12.08 6.36 -10.88
CA THR A 165 -12.90 6.51 -9.67
C THR A 165 -12.11 7.12 -8.50
N LEU A 166 -10.80 6.88 -8.42
CA LEU A 166 -9.96 7.38 -7.34
C LEU A 166 -9.93 8.91 -7.29
N LEU A 167 -9.75 9.57 -8.44
CA LEU A 167 -9.73 11.03 -8.59
C LEU A 167 -11.00 11.73 -8.05
N PRO A 168 -12.22 11.38 -8.53
CA PRO A 168 -13.44 12.00 -8.04
C PRO A 168 -13.74 11.61 -6.60
N VAL A 169 -13.45 10.37 -6.17
CA VAL A 169 -13.62 9.98 -4.76
C VAL A 169 -12.76 10.85 -3.84
N LEU A 170 -11.49 11.10 -4.22
CA LEU A 170 -10.62 11.98 -3.43
C LEU A 170 -11.11 13.43 -3.40
N HIS A 171 -11.73 13.90 -4.49
CA HIS A 171 -12.24 15.26 -4.60
C HIS A 171 -13.61 15.47 -3.90
N LEU A 172 -14.51 14.49 -4.00
CA LEU A 172 -15.88 14.55 -3.47
C LEU A 172 -15.95 14.24 -1.98
N LEU A 173 -15.00 13.47 -1.43
CA LEU A 173 -14.99 13.24 0.00
C LEU A 173 -14.71 14.56 0.73
N PRO A 174 -15.56 14.95 1.70
CA PRO A 174 -15.46 16.23 2.39
C PRO A 174 -14.05 16.43 2.92
N ILE A 175 -13.48 17.62 2.75
CA ILE A 175 -12.16 17.96 3.29
C ILE A 175 -12.19 17.59 4.76
N ASN A 176 -11.39 16.61 5.18
CA ASN A 176 -11.14 16.41 6.60
C ASN A 176 -10.41 17.68 6.98
N ALA A 177 -11.12 18.62 7.62
CA ALA A 177 -10.55 19.87 8.08
C ALA A 177 -9.20 19.52 8.70
N SER A 178 -8.13 20.09 8.12
CA SER A 178 -6.80 20.09 8.71
C SER A 178 -7.00 20.14 10.21
N SER A 179 -6.46 19.15 10.94
CA SER A 179 -6.69 18.95 12.38
C SER A 179 -6.92 20.31 13.02
N PRO A 180 -8.11 20.57 13.59
CA PRO A 180 -8.49 21.90 14.03
C PRO A 180 -7.32 22.46 14.84
N PRO A 181 -6.94 23.74 14.63
CA PRO A 181 -5.76 24.30 15.29
C PRO A 181 -5.83 23.87 16.74
N LEU A 182 -4.84 23.07 17.19
CA LEU A 182 -4.83 22.41 18.50
C LEU A 182 -5.60 23.32 19.46
N SER A 183 -6.75 22.86 19.96
CA SER A 183 -7.62 23.70 20.80
C SER A 183 -6.73 24.45 21.78
N ALA A 184 -7.04 25.70 22.14
CA ALA A 184 -6.16 26.48 23.02
C ALA A 184 -5.73 25.68 24.26
N SER A 185 -6.60 24.80 24.76
CA SER A 185 -6.32 23.80 25.80
C SER A 185 -5.21 22.79 25.46
N LEU A 186 -5.17 22.24 24.25
CA LEU A 186 -4.15 21.29 23.81
C LEU A 186 -2.81 21.97 23.50
N ARG A 187 -2.80 23.22 23.03
CA ARG A 187 -1.56 24.03 22.96
C ARG A 187 -0.99 24.27 24.35
N VAL A 188 -1.83 24.71 25.28
CA VAL A 188 -1.43 24.86 26.69
C VAL A 188 -0.91 23.53 27.24
N ALA A 189 -1.62 22.42 27.01
CA ALA A 189 -1.17 21.09 27.43
C ALA A 189 0.18 20.70 26.84
N SER A 190 0.42 20.95 25.54
CA SER A 190 1.72 20.66 24.91
C SER A 190 2.86 21.46 25.54
N THR A 191 2.63 22.76 25.79
CA THR A 191 3.64 23.62 26.42
C THR A 191 3.92 23.21 27.87
N THR A 192 2.90 22.80 28.62
CA THR A 192 3.09 22.32 29.99
C THR A 192 3.80 20.97 30.02
N THR A 193 3.52 20.07 29.08
CA THR A 193 4.24 18.81 28.96
C THR A 193 5.71 19.01 28.56
N ASP A 194 5.99 19.94 27.65
CA ASP A 194 7.36 20.25 27.23
C ASP A 194 8.15 20.88 28.39
N MET A 195 7.55 21.80 29.13
CA MET A 195 8.15 22.37 30.33
C MET A 195 8.37 21.31 31.42
N ALA A 196 7.41 20.40 31.62
CA ALA A 196 7.56 19.31 32.56
C ALA A 196 8.71 18.38 32.16
N HIS A 197 8.84 18.05 30.87
CA HIS A 197 9.91 17.21 30.34
C HIS A 197 11.29 17.85 30.47
N ALA A 198 11.39 19.15 30.20
CA ALA A 198 12.62 19.89 30.41
C ALA A 198 13.02 19.93 31.91
N ARG A 199 12.07 20.15 32.80
CA ARG A 199 12.29 20.17 34.25
C ARG A 199 12.72 18.80 34.79
N THR A 200 12.10 17.71 34.37
CA THR A 200 12.50 16.36 34.81
C THR A 200 13.91 16.01 34.35
N ARG A 201 14.29 16.39 33.12
CA ARG A 201 15.67 16.25 32.64
C ARG A 201 16.65 17.08 33.47
N LEU A 202 16.32 18.34 33.74
CA LEU A 202 17.16 19.20 34.58
C LEU A 202 17.32 18.62 35.99
N LEU A 203 16.25 18.14 36.61
CA LEU A 203 16.29 17.48 37.93
C LEU A 203 17.21 16.26 37.94
N ARG A 204 17.22 15.47 36.86
CA ARG A 204 18.13 14.32 36.73
C ARG A 204 19.59 14.78 36.69
N TYR A 205 19.90 15.83 35.94
CA TYR A 205 21.25 16.37 35.86
C TYR A 205 21.69 17.04 37.17
N THR A 206 20.83 17.81 37.82
CA THR A 206 21.15 18.47 39.09
C THR A 206 21.34 17.44 40.20
N ARG A 207 20.52 16.38 40.26
CA ARG A 207 20.73 15.27 41.20
C ARG A 207 22.06 14.57 40.94
N GLY A 208 22.40 14.32 39.67
CA GLY A 208 23.70 13.76 39.30
C GLY A 208 24.87 14.66 39.71
N ALA A 209 24.75 15.97 39.52
CA ALA A 209 25.76 16.95 39.91
C ALA A 209 25.92 17.05 41.44
N ALA A 210 24.81 17.09 42.19
CA ALA A 210 24.83 17.14 43.65
C ALA A 210 25.51 15.92 44.30
N LEU A 211 25.46 14.76 43.65
CA LEU A 211 26.15 13.55 44.11
C LEU A 211 27.66 13.54 43.79
N ARG A 212 28.15 14.42 42.91
CA ARG A 212 29.59 14.53 42.60
C ARG A 212 30.35 15.37 43.62
N ASP A 213 29.70 16.36 44.23
CA ASP A 213 30.29 17.16 45.31
C ASP A 213 30.21 16.37 46.64
N PRO A 214 31.35 16.10 47.31
CA PRO A 214 31.36 15.33 48.56
C PRO A 214 30.57 15.98 49.70
N ASN A 215 30.54 17.33 49.78
CA ASN A 215 29.82 18.05 50.83
C ASN A 215 28.30 17.96 50.63
N LEU A 216 27.83 18.29 49.41
CA LEU A 216 26.41 18.20 49.06
C LEU A 216 25.89 16.77 49.12
N ARG A 217 26.67 15.80 48.64
CA ARG A 217 26.35 14.36 48.76
C ARG A 217 26.17 13.96 50.22
N GLY A 218 27.07 14.36 51.11
CA GLY A 218 27.00 14.05 52.54
C GLY A 218 25.70 14.57 53.17
N ARG A 219 25.36 15.83 52.89
CA ARG A 219 24.12 16.45 53.38
C ARG A 219 22.86 15.80 52.81
N ALA A 220 22.84 15.51 51.51
CA ALA A 220 21.71 14.85 50.86
C ALA A 220 21.47 13.44 51.43
N LEU A 221 22.54 12.64 51.62
CA LEU A 221 22.44 11.32 52.24
C LEU A 221 22.02 11.39 53.72
N ALA A 222 22.47 12.40 54.45
CA ALA A 222 22.03 12.62 55.84
C ALA A 222 20.53 12.93 55.90
N TYR A 223 20.05 13.82 55.02
CA TYR A 223 18.63 14.14 54.89
C TYR A 223 17.78 12.90 54.58
N TRP A 224 18.14 12.13 53.55
CA TRP A 224 17.38 10.93 53.16
C TRP A 224 17.41 9.85 54.24
N ARG A 225 18.51 9.69 54.98
CA ARG A 225 18.56 8.78 56.15
C ARG A 225 17.64 9.25 57.27
N ASN A 226 17.59 10.55 57.54
CA ASN A 226 16.69 11.09 58.54
C ASN A 226 15.22 10.90 58.12
N GLU A 227 14.87 11.21 56.88
CA GLU A 227 13.52 10.99 56.34
C GLU A 227 13.11 9.52 56.38
N LYS A 228 14.02 8.60 56.02
CA LYS A 228 13.76 7.17 56.14
C LYS A 228 13.48 6.78 57.60
N ARG A 229 14.32 7.25 58.55
CA ARG A 229 14.14 6.99 59.98
C ARG A 229 12.80 7.53 60.50
N VAL A 230 12.43 8.75 60.12
CA VAL A 230 11.14 9.35 60.49
C VAL A 230 9.99 8.56 59.86
N GLY A 231 10.08 8.22 58.57
CA GLY A 231 9.08 7.40 57.88
C GLY A 231 8.91 6.01 58.49
N ASP A 232 10.01 5.35 58.89
CA ASP A 232 9.99 4.06 59.58
C ASP A 232 9.35 4.18 60.98
N TRP A 233 9.63 5.27 61.71
CA TRP A 233 9.00 5.56 62.99
C TRP A 233 7.49 5.81 62.84
N VAL A 234 7.08 6.65 61.88
CA VAL A 234 5.66 6.94 61.60
C VAL A 234 4.91 5.67 61.16
N ARG A 235 5.53 4.81 60.35
CA ARG A 235 4.94 3.52 59.95
C ARG A 235 4.86 2.52 61.12
N GLY A 236 5.74 2.63 62.10
CA GLY A 236 5.74 1.79 63.30
C GLY A 236 4.68 2.19 64.33
N ASP A 237 4.14 3.41 64.25
CA ASP A 237 3.13 3.92 65.18
C ASP A 237 1.77 3.23 64.97
N GLU A 238 1.24 2.64 66.04
CA GLU A 238 -0.03 1.92 66.05
C GLU A 238 -1.22 2.84 65.74
N ALA A 239 -1.17 4.11 66.19
CA ALA A 239 -2.24 5.07 65.94
C ALA A 239 -2.33 5.44 64.45
N VAL A 240 -1.18 5.66 63.81
CA VAL A 240 -1.09 5.96 62.36
C VAL A 240 -1.56 4.76 61.53
N ARG A 241 -1.19 3.54 61.94
CA ARG A 241 -1.64 2.32 61.26
C ARG A 241 -3.16 2.13 61.34
N LYS A 242 -3.76 2.33 62.52
CA LYS A 242 -5.23 2.25 62.68
C LYS A 242 -5.95 3.29 61.83
N ALA A 243 -5.50 4.55 61.87
CA ALA A 243 -6.08 5.61 61.06
C ALA A 243 -5.95 5.34 59.54
N ALA A 244 -4.83 4.77 59.10
CA ALA A 244 -4.64 4.44 57.70
C ALA A 244 -5.45 3.22 57.24
N ASP A 245 -5.67 2.23 58.12
CA ASP A 245 -6.56 1.09 57.88
C ASP A 245 -8.02 1.54 57.78
N GLU A 246 -8.46 2.49 58.63
CA GLU A 246 -9.77 3.13 58.53
C GLU A 246 -9.96 3.85 57.19
N MET A 247 -8.89 4.52 56.69
CA MET A 247 -8.90 5.21 55.40
C MET A 247 -8.63 4.29 54.20
N LYS A 248 -8.48 2.97 54.40
CA LYS A 248 -8.17 1.97 53.35
C LYS A 248 -6.91 2.28 52.53
N LEU A 249 -5.93 2.97 53.11
CA LEU A 249 -4.70 3.37 52.41
C LEU A 249 -3.60 2.28 52.40
N GLY A 250 -3.86 1.13 53.02
CA GLY A 250 -3.11 -0.11 52.79
C GLY A 250 -1.60 -0.02 53.07
N PHE A 251 -1.21 0.20 54.33
CA PHE A 251 0.22 0.20 54.73
C PHE A 251 0.75 -1.18 55.15
N ARG A 252 -0.08 -2.23 55.12
CA ARG A 252 0.42 -3.60 55.27
C ARG A 252 1.23 -3.96 54.04
N GLU A 253 2.56 -3.93 54.16
CA GLU A 253 3.41 -4.76 53.30
C GLU A 253 2.80 -6.16 53.32
N LYS A 254 2.34 -6.63 52.16
CA LYS A 254 2.02 -8.05 51.97
C LYS A 254 3.35 -8.82 52.06
N GLY A 255 3.78 -9.08 53.29
CA GLY A 255 4.78 -10.08 53.59
C GLY A 255 4.14 -11.47 53.60
N GLU A 256 4.90 -12.41 53.05
CA GLU A 256 4.80 -13.88 53.10
C GLU A 256 3.91 -14.51 54.17
#